data_AF-A0A370LZB2-F1
#
_entry.id   AF-A0A370LZB2-F1
#
_cell.length_a   1.000
_cell.length_b   1.000
_cell.length_c   1.000
_cell.angle_alpha   90.00
_cell.angle_beta   90.00
_cell.angle_gamma   90.00
#
_symmetry.space_group_name_H-M   'P 1'
#
loop_
_entity.id
_entity.type
_entity.pdbx_description
1 polymer ?
#
loop_
_entity_poly.entity_id
_entity_poly.type
_entity_poly.pdbx_seq_one_letter_code
_entity_poly.pdbx_strand_id
1 'polypeptide(L)'
;MAIPLKNTVYEMIKDEESLTDSELSKALVKEGIVIAEDRFNKLLLDLEILGLIKVSWLAKDTRRIEVVIQQTEQDVIDEANKEMMERDYEASFPGAESD
;
A
#
# COMPACT_ATOMS: atom_id res chain seq x y z
N MET A 1 16.00 -12.17 -10.63
CA MET A 1 16.02 -12.12 -9.14
C MET A 1 14.68 -12.63 -8.66
N ALA A 2 14.64 -13.55 -7.69
CA ALA A 2 13.39 -13.96 -7.07
C ALA A 2 13.00 -12.89 -6.06
N ILE A 3 11.85 -12.26 -6.24
CA ILE A 3 11.30 -11.32 -5.26
C ILE A 3 10.92 -12.15 -4.02
N PRO A 4 11.37 -11.77 -2.80
CA PRO A 4 10.98 -12.47 -1.59
C PRO A 4 9.46 -12.49 -1.43
N LEU A 5 8.90 -13.63 -1.03
CA LEU A 5 7.45 -13.81 -0.87
C LEU A 5 6.78 -12.71 -0.02
N LYS A 6 7.47 -12.23 1.02
CA LYS A 6 7.01 -11.14 1.88
C LYS A 6 6.75 -9.85 1.10
N ASN A 7 7.62 -9.53 0.13
CA ASN A 7 7.48 -8.33 -0.68
C ASN A 7 6.31 -8.48 -1.65
N THR A 8 6.16 -9.64 -2.30
CA THR A 8 5.02 -9.91 -3.19
C THR A 8 3.69 -9.81 -2.45
N VAL A 9 3.60 -10.33 -1.23
CA VAL A 9 2.39 -10.21 -0.40
C VAL A 9 2.13 -8.75 -0.05
N TYR A 10 3.17 -7.99 0.33
CA TYR A 10 3.02 -6.58 0.69
C TYR A 10 2.55 -5.72 -0.49
N GLU A 11 3.15 -5.87 -1.68
CA GLU A 11 2.74 -5.12 -2.87
C GLU A 11 1.27 -5.40 -3.23
N MET A 12 0.80 -6.66 -3.13
CA MET A 12 -0.61 -6.98 -3.35
C MET A 12 -1.56 -6.28 -2.35
N ILE A 13 -1.15 -6.19 -1.08
CA ILE A 13 -1.96 -5.47 -0.07
C ILE A 13 -1.94 -3.97 -0.37
N LYS A 14 -0.81 -3.44 -0.84
CA LYS A 14 -0.63 -2.04 -1.20
C LYS A 14 -1.45 -1.63 -2.42
N ASP A 15 -1.53 -2.46 -3.44
CA ASP A 15 -2.31 -2.19 -4.66
C ASP A 15 -3.82 -2.13 -4.38
N GLU A 16 -4.32 -2.93 -3.42
CA GLU A 16 -5.73 -2.98 -3.04
C GLU A 16 -6.09 -1.98 -1.92
N GLU A 17 -5.10 -1.39 -1.23
CA GLU A 17 -5.17 -0.55 -0.02
C GLU A 17 -5.81 -1.20 1.23
N SER A 18 -6.90 -1.94 1.04
CA SER A 18 -7.71 -2.59 2.07
C SER A 18 -8.41 -3.84 1.52
N LEU A 19 -8.17 -5.00 2.13
CA LEU A 19 -8.81 -6.26 1.73
C LEU A 19 -8.99 -7.21 2.91
N THR A 20 -9.74 -8.28 2.72
CA THR A 20 -9.85 -9.36 3.70
C THR A 20 -8.76 -10.40 3.55
N ASP A 21 -8.46 -11.13 4.62
CA ASP A 21 -7.52 -12.25 4.58
C ASP A 21 -7.92 -13.35 3.58
N SER A 22 -9.22 -13.56 3.40
CA SER A 22 -9.77 -14.46 2.37
C SER A 22 -9.55 -13.95 0.94
N GLU A 23 -9.67 -12.64 0.70
CA GLU A 23 -9.40 -12.03 -0.60
C GLU A 23 -7.91 -12.08 -0.94
N LEU A 24 -7.05 -11.79 0.04
CA LEU A 24 -5.60 -11.85 -0.14
C LEU A 24 -5.15 -13.28 -0.47
N SER A 25 -5.68 -14.27 0.24
CA SER A 25 -5.41 -15.69 -0.04
C SER A 25 -5.82 -16.08 -1.47
N LYS A 26 -7.01 -15.64 -1.92
CA LYS A 26 -7.46 -15.89 -3.30
C LYS A 26 -6.59 -15.19 -4.33
N ALA A 27 -6.15 -13.96 -4.07
CA ALA A 27 -5.24 -13.23 -4.96
C ALA A 27 -3.90 -13.95 -5.10
N LEU A 28 -3.31 -14.40 -3.99
CA LEU A 28 -2.07 -15.19 -3.98
C LEU A 28 -2.20 -16.48 -4.80
N VAL A 29 -3.32 -17.19 -4.67
CA VAL A 29 -3.57 -18.43 -5.43
C VAL A 29 -3.69 -18.15 -6.93
N LYS A 30 -4.28 -17.01 -7.34
CA LYS A 30 -4.35 -16.61 -8.75
C LYS A 30 -2.97 -16.37 -9.36
N GLU A 31 -2.05 -15.83 -8.57
CA GLU A 31 -0.63 -15.64 -8.92
C GLU A 31 0.19 -16.95 -8.86
N GLY A 32 -0.46 -18.09 -8.58
CA GLY A 32 0.19 -19.40 -8.48
C GLY A 32 0.94 -19.61 -7.16
N ILE A 33 0.72 -18.75 -6.16
CA ILE A 33 1.38 -18.79 -4.86
C ILE A 33 0.47 -19.50 -3.85
N VAL A 34 0.79 -20.75 -3.53
CA VAL A 34 0.10 -21.52 -2.49
C VAL A 34 0.92 -21.47 -1.20
N ILE A 35 0.33 -20.91 -0.15
CA ILE A 35 0.96 -20.75 1.17
C ILE A 35 0.13 -21.53 2.20
N ALA A 36 0.80 -22.28 3.07
CA ALA A 36 0.13 -22.88 4.22
C ALA A 36 -0.38 -21.80 5.19
N GLU A 37 -1.51 -22.06 5.85
CA GLU A 37 -2.19 -21.08 6.69
C GLU A 37 -1.31 -20.57 7.84
N ASP A 38 -0.51 -21.44 8.45
CA ASP A 38 0.42 -21.07 9.52
C ASP A 38 1.50 -20.08 9.03
N ARG A 39 1.99 -20.27 7.81
CA ARG A 39 2.98 -19.41 7.18
C ARG A 39 2.36 -18.10 6.71
N PHE A 40 1.13 -18.14 6.21
CA PHE A 40 0.37 -16.94 5.86
C PHE A 40 0.14 -16.06 7.07
N ASN A 41 -0.29 -16.64 8.20
CA ASN A 41 -0.48 -15.91 9.45
C ASN A 41 0.82 -15.32 10.00
N LYS A 42 1.95 -16.05 9.90
CA LYS A 42 3.28 -15.51 10.25
C LYS A 42 3.69 -14.33 9.36
N LEU A 43 3.45 -14.41 8.05
CA LEU A 43 3.75 -13.31 7.12
C LEU A 43 2.97 -12.04 7.47
N LEU A 44 1.68 -12.17 7.76
CA LEU A 44 0.86 -11.02 8.18
C LEU A 44 1.37 -10.43 9.49
N LEU A 45 1.68 -11.27 10.49
CA LEU A 45 2.27 -10.83 11.75
C LEU A 45 3.62 -10.11 11.54
N ASP A 46 4.48 -10.65 10.68
CA ASP A 46 5.78 -10.05 10.37
C ASP A 46 5.67 -8.71 9.63
N LEU A 47 4.59 -8.49 8.87
CA LEU A 47 4.31 -7.21 8.21
C LEU A 47 3.69 -6.21 9.18
N GLU A 48 2.83 -6.68 10.09
CA GLU A 48 2.21 -5.86 11.13
C GLU A 48 3.23 -5.38 12.17
N ILE A 49 4.17 -6.26 12.61
CA ILE A 49 5.27 -5.88 13.51
C ILE A 49 6.18 -4.82 12.89
N LEU A 50 6.40 -4.87 11.56
CA LEU A 50 7.16 -3.84 10.85
C LEU A 50 6.38 -2.52 10.68
N GLY A 51 5.10 -2.49 11.02
CA GLY A 51 4.24 -1.32 10.85
C GLY A 51 3.87 -1.02 9.41
N LEU A 52 3.96 -2.02 8.52
CA LEU A 52 3.63 -1.88 7.09
C LEU A 52 2.13 -2.07 6.82
N ILE A 53 1.49 -2.90 7.63
CA ILE A 53 0.06 -3.20 7.52
C ILE A 53 -0.58 -3.17 8.91
N LYS A 54 -1.90 -3.06 8.93
CA LYS A 54 -2.73 -3.20 10.12
C LYS A 54 -3.72 -4.34 9.90
N VAL A 55 -3.86 -5.22 10.88
CA VAL A 55 -4.85 -6.30 10.84
C VAL A 55 -5.93 -6.04 11.89
N SER A 56 -7.20 -6.06 11.48
CA SER A 56 -8.33 -5.86 12.40
C SER A 56 -9.42 -6.91 12.19
N TRP A 57 -10.13 -7.26 13.27
CA TRP A 57 -11.26 -8.19 13.18
C TRP A 57 -12.48 -7.47 12.60
N LEU A 58 -12.95 -7.94 11.44
CA LEU A 58 -14.22 -7.51 10.87
C LEU A 58 -15.39 -8.31 11.46
N ALA A 59 -15.18 -9.62 11.62
CA ALA A 59 -16.12 -10.56 12.21
C ALA A 59 -15.34 -11.68 12.92
N LYS A 60 -16.03 -12.62 13.57
CA LYS A 60 -15.41 -13.71 14.34
C LYS A 60 -14.33 -14.48 13.57
N ASP A 61 -14.53 -14.68 12.27
CA ASP A 61 -13.67 -15.49 11.40
C ASP A 61 -13.20 -14.71 10.16
N THR A 62 -13.19 -13.37 10.22
CA THR A 62 -12.81 -12.54 9.06
C THR A 62 -11.99 -11.35 9.51
N ARG A 63 -10.81 -11.19 8.91
CA ARG A 63 -9.88 -10.11 9.22
C ARG A 63 -9.77 -9.15 8.05
N ARG A 64 -9.76 -7.86 8.36
CA ARG A 64 -9.42 -6.76 7.46
C ARG A 64 -7.92 -6.52 7.55
N ILE A 65 -7.28 -6.36 6.41
CA ILE A 65 -5.86 -6.07 6.25
C ILE A 65 -5.75 -4.76 5.47
N GLU A 66 -5.06 -3.77 6.05
CA GLU A 66 -4.96 -2.42 5.49
C GLU A 66 -3.49 -2.02 5.44
N VAL A 67 -3.06 -1.32 4.38
CA VAL A 67 -1.72 -0.72 4.37
C VAL A 67 -1.66 0.45 5.35
N VAL A 68 -0.57 0.49 6.11
CA VAL A 68 -0.22 1.68 6.90
C VAL A 68 0.59 2.59 5.99
N ILE A 69 -0.07 3.64 5.48
CA ILE A 69 0.63 4.71 4.77
C ILE A 69 1.40 5.51 5.81
N GLN A 70 2.69 5.19 5.98
CA GLN A 70 3.60 6.10 6.66
C GLN A 70 3.90 7.23 5.66
N GLN A 71 3.33 8.43 5.87
CA GLN A 71 3.85 9.61 5.19
C GLN A 71 5.29 9.79 5.67
N THR A 72 6.24 9.47 4.81
CA THR A 72 7.66 9.71 5.08
C THR A 72 7.94 11.20 4.87
N GLU A 73 8.88 11.79 5.61
CA GLU A 73 9.29 13.20 5.40
C GLU A 73 9.67 13.47 3.93
N GLN A 74 10.22 12.46 3.25
CA GLN A 74 10.53 12.53 1.82
C GLN A 74 9.29 12.71 0.95
N ASP A 75 8.18 12.03 1.24
CA ASP A 75 6.93 12.16 0.47
C ASP A 75 6.34 13.57 0.62
N VAL A 76 6.44 14.15 1.82
CA VAL A 76 6.00 15.52 2.10
C VAL A 76 6.86 16.55 1.34
N ILE A 77 8.18 16.32 1.28
CA ILE A 77 9.10 17.18 0.54
C ILE A 77 8.87 17.09 -0.96
N ASP A 78 8.65 15.88 -1.49
CA ASP A 78 8.40 15.65 -2.92
C ASP A 78 7.08 16.29 -3.36
N GLU A 79 6.03 16.18 -2.54
CA GLU A 79 4.74 16.83 -2.79
C GLU A 79 4.86 18.37 -2.70
N ALA A 80 5.58 18.90 -1.70
CA ALA A 80 5.83 20.34 -1.58
C ALA A 80 6.65 20.90 -2.76
N ASN A 81 7.66 20.16 -3.23
CA ASN A 81 8.45 20.55 -4.39
C ASN A 81 7.60 20.54 -5.67
N LYS A 82 6.70 19.57 -5.82
CA LYS A 82 5.77 19.49 -6.94
C LYS A 82 4.81 20.67 -6.95
N GLU A 83 4.19 21.00 -5.82
CA GLU A 83 3.31 22.17 -5.69
C GLU A 83 4.04 23.49 -6.01
N MET A 84 5.28 23.64 -5.55
CA MET A 84 6.10 24.82 -5.88
C MET A 84 6.37 24.92 -7.39
N MET A 85 6.73 23.81 -8.05
CA MET A 85 6.96 23.79 -9.49
C MET A 85 5.70 24.12 -10.29
N GLU A 86 4.53 23.63 -9.88
CA GLU A 86 3.24 23.95 -10.50
C GLU A 86 2.90 25.44 -10.36
N ARG A 87 3.08 26.02 -9.17
CA ARG A 87 2.87 27.47 -8.94
C ARG A 87 3.81 28.34 -9.77
N ASP A 88 5.08 28.00 -9.84
CA ASP A 88 6.06 28.75 -10.64
C ASP A 88 5.75 28.64 -12.14
N TYR A 89 5.24 27.50 -12.59
CA TYR A 89 4.78 27.30 -13.96
C TYR A 89 3.53 28.14 -14.28
N GLU A 90 2.51 28.13 -13.41
CA GLU A 90 1.31 28.96 -13.56
C GLU A 90 1.64 30.46 -13.54
N ALA A 91 2.53 30.89 -12.63
CA ALA A 91 2.99 32.27 -12.54
C ALA A 91 3.82 32.72 -13.76
N SER A 92 4.38 31.77 -14.52
CA SER A 92 5.12 32.04 -15.76
C SER A 92 4.21 32.30 -16.97
N PHE A 93 2.88 32.10 -16.83
CA PHE A 93 1.87 32.46 -17.83
C PHE A 93 0.90 33.54 -17.32
N PRO A 94 1.38 34.76 -17.03
CA PRO A 94 0.55 35.88 -16.61
C PRO A 94 -0.24 36.42 -17.82
N GLY A 95 -1.33 35.74 -18.17
CA GLY A 95 -2.19 36.11 -19.30
C GLY A 95 -3.18 35.05 -19.78
N ALA A 96 -3.26 33.87 -19.14
CA ALA A 96 -4.22 32.83 -19.51
C ALA A 96 -5.61 32.98 -18.87
N GLU A 97 -5.80 33.96 -17.98
CA GLU A 97 -7.12 34.38 -17.53
C GLU A 97 -7.50 35.70 -18.21
N SER A 98 -8.54 35.63 -19.05
CA SER A 98 -9.41 36.70 -19.59
C SER A 98 -9.36 36.86 -21.13
N ASP A 99 -10.22 36.08 -21.80
CA ASP A 99 -11.20 36.60 -22.77
C ASP A 99 -12.48 35.74 -22.67
#